data_AF-A0A7K3SAE7-F1
#
_entry.id   AF-A0A7K3SAE7-F1
#
_cell.length_a   1.000
_cell.length_b   1.000
_cell.length_c   1.000
_cell.angle_alpha   90.00
_cell.angle_beta   90.00
_cell.angle_gamma   90.00
#
_symmetry.space_group_name_H-M   'P 1'
#
loop_
_entity.id
_entity.type
_entity.pdbx_description
1 polymer ?
#
loop_
_entity_poly.entity_id
_entity_poly.type
_entity_poly.pdbx_seq_one_letter_code
_entity_poly.pdbx_strand_id
1 'polypeptide(L)' 'MIRTEALDRLPVRTAVPALERALDDRGVAVLCAPPGTGKTTLVPLVLAGLTGNGPVRRVLV' A
#
# COMPACT_ATOMS: atom_id res chain seq x y z
N MET A 1 4.93 10.10 -14.93
CA MET A 1 4.57 8.69 -15.18
C MET A 1 5.16 7.86 -14.05
N ILE A 2 4.32 7.22 -13.22
CA ILE A 2 4.80 6.34 -12.16
C ILE A 2 5.40 5.09 -12.81
N ARG A 3 6.61 4.69 -12.41
CA ARG A 3 7.22 3.43 -12.88
C ARG A 3 6.62 2.25 -12.10
N THR A 4 5.47 1.77 -12.55
CA THR A 4 4.68 0.71 -11.88
C THR A 4 5.49 -0.57 -11.66
N GLU A 5 6.35 -0.93 -12.61
CA GLU A 5 7.28 -2.06 -12.52
C GLU A 5 8.23 -2.02 -11.31
N ALA A 6 8.65 -0.83 -10.87
CA ALA A 6 9.49 -0.68 -9.69
C ALA A 6 8.68 -0.85 -8.40
N LEU A 7 7.43 -0.37 -8.40
CA LEU A 7 6.50 -0.56 -7.29
C LEU A 7 6.13 -2.03 -7.10
N ASP A 8 5.95 -2.77 -8.19
CA ASP A 8 5.62 -4.19 -8.17
C ASP A 8 6.73 -5.07 -7.56
N ARG A 9 7.98 -4.56 -7.52
CA ARG A 9 9.13 -5.26 -6.93
C ARG A 9 9.36 -4.93 -5.45
N LEU A 10 8.59 -4.02 -4.85
CA LEU A 10 8.80 -3.64 -3.45
C LEU A 10 8.43 -4.80 -2.51
N PRO A 11 9.30 -5.20 -1.55
CA PRO A 11 9.04 -6.33 -0.66
C PRO A 11 7.72 -6.23 0.12
N VAL A 12 7.29 -5.02 0.49
CA VAL A 12 6.04 -4.79 1.23
C VAL A 12 4.77 -5.17 0.43
N ARG A 13 4.88 -5.34 -0.90
CA ARG A 13 3.74 -5.67 -1.77
C ARG A 13 3.02 -6.95 -1.35
N THR A 14 3.75 -7.93 -0.82
CA THR A 14 3.16 -9.19 -0.33
C THR A 14 2.19 -8.99 0.83
N ALA A 15 2.34 -7.91 1.60
CA ALA A 15 1.46 -7.57 2.72
C ALA A 15 0.21 -6.80 2.31
N VAL A 16 0.17 -6.22 1.10
CA VAL A 16 -0.92 -5.34 0.65
C VAL A 16 -2.30 -6.02 0.68
N PRO A 17 -2.49 -7.24 0.15
CA PRO A 17 -3.81 -7.87 0.19
C PRO A 17 -4.32 -8.15 1.60
N ALA A 18 -3.42 -8.43 2.56
CA ALA A 18 -3.80 -8.63 3.96
C ALA A 18 -4.14 -7.29 4.64
N LEU A 19 -3.40 -6.22 4.30
CA LEU A 19 -3.65 -4.87 4.78
C LEU A 19 -5.03 -4.36 4.33
N GLU A 20 -5.35 -4.49 3.04
CA GLU A 20 -6.65 -4.06 2.49
C GLU A 20 -7.81 -4.78 3.19
N ARG A 21 -7.73 -6.10 3.35
CA ARG A 21 -8.75 -6.88 4.08
C ARG A 21 -8.92 -6.43 5.53
N ALA A 22 -7.83 -6.15 6.24
CA ALA A 22 -7.90 -5.69 7.62
C ALA A 22 -8.55 -4.29 7.74
N LEU A 23 -8.25 -3.39 6.78
CA LEU A 23 -8.88 -2.08 6.71
C LEU A 23 -10.36 -2.16 6.32
N ASP A 24 -10.73 -3.07 5.43
CA ASP A 24 -12.13 -3.28 5.04
C ASP A 24 -12.96 -3.88 6.20
N ASP A 25 -12.40 -4.82 6.97
CA ASP A 25 -13.09 -5.47 8.10
C ASP A 25 -13.14 -4.60 9.36
N ARG A 26 -12.05 -3.91 9.70
CA ARG A 26 -11.88 -3.23 11.00
C ARG A 26 -11.64 -1.74 10.91
N GLY A 27 -11.41 -1.18 9.72
CA GLY A 27 -11.02 0.22 9.53
C GLY A 27 -9.62 0.57 10.04
N VAL A 28 -8.85 -0.40 10.57
CA VAL A 28 -7.54 -0.18 11.17
C VAL A 28 -6.64 -1.41 10.98
N ALA A 29 -5.34 -1.17 10.79
CA ALA A 29 -4.35 -2.22 10.67
C ALA A 29 -2.97 -1.72 11.14
N VAL A 30 -2.16 -2.63 11.66
CA VAL A 30 -0.75 -2.38 11.97
C VAL A 30 0.11 -3.14 10.96
N LEU A 31 0.89 -2.41 10.17
CA LEU A 31 1.82 -2.99 9.22
C LEU A 31 3.25 -2.93 9.77
N CYS A 32 3.78 -4.09 10.16
CA CYS A 32 5.18 -4.26 10.53
C CYS A 32 5.97 -4.82 9.35
N ALA A 33 7.05 -4.14 8.97
CA ALA A 33 7.98 -4.61 7.94
C ALA A 33 9.39 -4.10 8.25
N PRO A 34 10.46 -4.86 7.88
CA PRO A 34 11.83 -4.36 7.98
C PRO A 34 12.03 -2.99 7.32
N PRO A 35 13.02 -2.19 7.76
CA PRO A 35 13.39 -0.96 7.08
C PRO A 35 13.79 -1.23 5.62
N GLY A 36 13.50 -0.30 4.72
CA GLY A 36 13.82 -0.44 3.28
C GLY A 36 12.84 -1.29 2.46
N THR A 37 11.83 -1.90 3.07
CA THR A 37 10.82 -2.74 2.35
C THR A 37 9.86 -1.97 1.45
N GLY A 38 9.88 -0.64 1.51
CA GLY A 38 9.00 0.22 0.72
C GLY A 38 7.65 0.54 1.36
N LYS A 39 7.46 0.29 2.67
CA LYS A 39 6.20 0.58 3.38
C LYS A 39 5.68 2.03 3.18
N THR A 40 6.56 3.02 3.22
CA THR A 40 6.21 4.44 3.06
C THR A 40 6.11 4.84 1.58
N THR A 41 6.59 3.99 0.67
CA THR A 41 6.56 4.22 -0.78
C THR A 41 5.31 3.62 -1.41
N LEU A 42 5.03 2.33 -1.18
CA LEU A 42 3.93 1.62 -1.84
C LEU A 42 2.59 1.83 -1.13
N VAL A 43 2.56 1.70 0.20
CA VAL A 43 1.30 1.61 0.95
C VAL A 43 0.45 2.87 0.79
N PRO A 44 1.00 4.10 0.92
CA PRO A 44 0.18 5.29 0.72
C PRO A 44 -0.40 5.38 -0.70
N LEU A 45 0.33 4.92 -1.73
CA LEU A 45 -0.13 4.95 -3.11
C LEU A 45 -1.26 3.94 -3.36
N VAL A 46 -1.14 2.72 -2.81
CA VAL A 46 -2.21 1.71 -2.85
C VAL A 46 -3.46 2.24 -2.16
N LEU A 47 -3.30 2.73 -0.92
CA LEU A 47 -4.41 3.27 -0.14
C LEU A 47 -5.00 4.54 -0.75
N ALA A 48 -4.26 5.29 -1.56
CA ALA A 48 -4.78 6.44 -2.30
C ALA A 48 -5.50 6.05 -3.60
N GLY A 49 -5.48 4.77 -3.99
CA GLY A 49 -6.03 4.30 -5.28
C GLY A 49 -5.15 4.65 -6.48
N LEU A 50 -3.87 4.96 -6.28
CA LEU A 50 -2.96 5.46 -7.33
C LEU A 50 -2.18 4.35 -8.06
N THR A 51 -2.29 3.10 -7.62
CA THR A 51 -1.58 1.94 -8.20
C THR A 51 -2.50 0.88 -8.80
N GLY A 52 -3.81 1.13 -8.82
CA GLY A 52 -4.84 0.19 -9.30
C GLY A 52 -6.12 0.93 -9.65
N ASN A 53 -7.24 0.21 -9.72
CA ASN A 53 -8.55 0.76 -10.11
C ASN A 53 -9.45 1.12 -8.91
N GLY A 54 -8.86 1.28 -7.71
CA GLY A 54 -9.60 1.63 -6.50
C GLY A 54 -10.04 3.10 -6.47
N PRO A 55 -10.94 3.48 -5.53
CA PRO A 55 -11.37 4.87 -5.41
C PRO A 55 -10.21 5.77 -4.99
N VAL A 56 -10.09 6.91 -5.68
CA VAL A 56 -9.10 7.94 -5.36
C VAL A 56 -9.45 8.59 -4.03
N ARG A 57 -8.49 8.64 -3.12
CA ARG A 57 -8.65 9.23 -1.79
C ARG A 57 -7.38 9.93 -1.31
N ARG A 58 -7.55 10.84 -0.35
CA ARG A 58 -6.41 11.51 0.31
C ARG A 58 -5.84 10.61 1.40
N VAL A 59 -4.52 10.46 1.42
CA VAL A 59 -3.79 9.71 2.43
C VAL A 59 -2.80 10.64 3.10
N LEU A 60 -2.82 10.66 4.43
CA LEU A 60 -1.84 11.36 5.26
C LEU A 60 -0.82 10.35 5.77
N VAL A 61 0.46 10.70 5.73
CA VAL A 61 1.59 9.81 6.07
C VAL A 61 2.54 10.51 7.02
#